data_AF-E1VIT7-F1
#
_entry.id   AF-E1VIT7-F1
#
_cell.length_a   1.000
_cell.length_b   1.000
_cell.length_c   1.000
_cell.angle_alpha   90.00
_cell.angle_beta   90.00
_cell.angle_gamma   90.00
#
_symmetry.space_group_name_H-M   'P 1'
#
loop_
_entity.id
_entity.type
_entity.pdbx_description
1 polymer ?
#
loop_
_entity_poly.entity_id
_entity_poly.type
_entity_poly.pdbx_seq_one_letter_code
_entity_poly.pdbx_strand_id
1 'polypeptide(L)'
;MQESLANTLLAAQVDYVIRELTSSRLQTVMESRLDQTLELAATLRLNDVVSSDMIKQVARRYACEVELSMAVPEIAAAVGRALHTHPVHKRTTLANLMPDRHFQQITEKALELREVRSAFLDELLNNPSYAALLADGLMQALKQHVAGGTDIASIPGLRRLMSFSLQRAGKPVPSLSVLLEETIRDFIGQSVSTLLRESAPLLTKLAESEVLRETILDVWQQLRNRTTDSFLKSVSALDVEEFFVILYDYWHSLRKTEIYGAFIDTGIDAFFAKYGAVSLTDLLEELGITRELMLADAMLFAPHVIGVLEQNNMLEILLRQQLAGFYESGCAERVIAKHLANAAGIPDLPEGKP
;
A
#
# COMPACT_ATOMS: atom_id res chain seq x y z
N MET A 1 -56.43 26.20 -3.20
CA MET A 1 -55.15 26.90 -3.38
C MET A 1 -54.65 26.48 -4.75
N GLN A 2 -54.65 27.36 -5.76
CA GLN A 2 -54.20 26.98 -7.10
C GLN A 2 -52.69 26.73 -7.04
N GLU A 3 -52.24 25.55 -7.49
CA GLU A 3 -50.81 25.28 -7.71
C GLU A 3 -50.25 26.32 -8.69
N SER A 4 -49.11 26.92 -8.35
CA SER A 4 -48.42 27.84 -9.26
C SER A 4 -47.90 27.08 -10.49
N LEU A 5 -47.89 27.74 -11.64
CA LEU A 5 -47.34 27.17 -12.88
C LEU A 5 -45.90 26.65 -12.68
N ALA A 6 -45.07 27.36 -11.89
CA ALA A 6 -43.74 26.91 -11.51
C ALA A 6 -43.74 25.55 -10.80
N ASN A 7 -44.63 25.32 -9.84
CA ASN A 7 -44.69 24.06 -9.10
C ASN A 7 -45.11 22.89 -10.02
N THR A 8 -46.05 23.13 -10.94
CA THR A 8 -46.45 22.13 -11.92
C THR A 8 -45.32 21.79 -12.89
N LEU A 9 -44.56 22.79 -13.36
CA LEU A 9 -43.43 22.56 -14.26
C LEU A 9 -42.26 21.86 -13.55
N LEU A 10 -41.98 22.22 -12.30
CA LEU A 10 -40.99 21.54 -11.46
C LEU A 10 -41.36 20.07 -11.28
N ALA A 11 -42.62 19.77 -10.92
CA ALA A 11 -43.08 18.39 -10.79
C ALA A 11 -42.92 17.61 -12.10
N ALA A 12 -43.33 18.20 -13.23
CA ALA A 12 -43.19 17.56 -14.54
C ALA A 12 -41.74 17.30 -14.94
N GLN A 13 -40.81 18.21 -14.63
CA GLN A 13 -39.39 18.03 -14.90
C GLN A 13 -38.79 16.92 -14.02
N VAL A 14 -39.14 16.89 -12.74
CA VAL A 14 -38.68 15.85 -11.81
C VAL A 14 -39.16 14.48 -12.28
N ASP A 15 -40.45 14.35 -12.62
CA ASP A 15 -41.02 13.11 -13.16
C ASP A 15 -40.37 12.68 -14.48
N TYR A 16 -39.95 13.64 -15.31
CA TYR A 16 -39.21 13.35 -16.53
C TYR A 16 -37.83 12.76 -16.22
N VAL A 17 -37.06 13.40 -15.32
CA VAL A 17 -35.70 12.96 -14.97
C VAL A 17 -35.72 11.62 -14.24
N ILE A 18 -36.68 11.39 -13.33
CA ILE A 18 -36.85 10.08 -12.67
C ILE A 18 -37.04 8.99 -13.72
N ARG A 19 -37.98 9.16 -14.65
CA ARG A 19 -38.22 8.19 -15.73
C ARG A 19 -37.00 7.97 -16.62
N GLU A 20 -36.22 9.00 -16.89
CA GLU A 20 -34.99 8.87 -17.65
C GLU A 20 -33.96 7.99 -16.93
N LEU A 21 -33.82 8.17 -15.61
CA LEU A 21 -32.87 7.45 -14.77
C LEU A 21 -33.30 6.01 -14.42
N THR A 22 -34.61 5.73 -14.39
CA THR A 22 -35.13 4.44 -13.91
C THR A 22 -35.61 3.53 -15.04
N SER A 23 -35.63 4.03 -16.28
CA SER A 23 -35.98 3.25 -17.47
C SER A 23 -34.79 2.58 -18.14
N SER A 24 -35.07 1.79 -19.18
CA SER A 24 -34.06 1.23 -20.08
C SER A 24 -33.21 2.30 -20.81
N ARG A 25 -33.57 3.58 -20.71
CA ARG A 25 -32.79 4.70 -21.27
C ARG A 25 -31.57 5.06 -20.46
N LEU A 26 -31.47 4.63 -19.20
CA LEU A 26 -30.36 4.95 -18.30
C LEU A 26 -29.00 4.71 -18.96
N GLN A 27 -28.82 3.56 -19.61
CA GLN A 27 -27.56 3.23 -20.27
C GLN A 27 -27.20 4.24 -21.36
N THR A 28 -28.13 4.52 -22.29
CA THR A 28 -27.90 5.48 -23.39
C THR A 28 -27.61 6.89 -22.86
N VAL A 29 -28.23 7.26 -21.74
CA VAL A 29 -28.01 8.55 -21.08
C VAL A 29 -26.61 8.61 -20.47
N MET A 30 -26.18 7.55 -19.79
CA MET A 30 -24.84 7.46 -19.21
C MET A 30 -23.75 7.44 -20.29
N GLU A 31 -23.95 6.69 -21.37
CA GLU A 31 -23.06 6.68 -22.53
C GLU A 31 -22.90 8.09 -23.12
N SER A 32 -24.02 8.73 -23.48
CA SER A 32 -24.00 10.07 -24.09
C SER A 32 -23.38 11.13 -23.17
N ARG A 33 -23.67 11.07 -21.86
CA ARG A 33 -23.09 12.00 -20.88
C ARG A 33 -21.60 11.77 -20.70
N LEU A 34 -21.16 10.51 -20.65
CA LEU A 34 -19.74 10.17 -20.55
C LEU A 34 -18.99 10.66 -21.79
N ASP A 35 -19.53 10.42 -22.98
CA ASP A 35 -18.93 10.86 -24.25
C ASP A 35 -18.74 12.37 -24.29
N GLN A 36 -19.80 13.12 -24.00
CA GLN A 36 -19.73 14.58 -23.96
C GLN A 36 -18.72 15.07 -22.91
N THR A 37 -18.67 14.40 -21.75
CA THR A 37 -17.73 14.77 -20.69
C THR A 37 -16.29 14.52 -21.11
N LEU A 38 -16.00 13.38 -21.75
CA LEU A 38 -14.66 13.04 -22.25
C LEU A 38 -14.24 13.94 -23.41
N GLU A 39 -15.18 14.32 -24.30
CA GLU A 39 -14.92 15.28 -25.37
C GLU A 39 -14.53 16.65 -24.81
N LEU A 40 -15.25 17.14 -23.79
CA LEU A 40 -14.91 18.39 -23.11
C LEU A 40 -13.57 18.27 -22.37
N ALA A 41 -13.36 17.16 -21.66
CA ALA A 41 -12.13 16.91 -20.91
C ALA A 41 -10.89 16.84 -21.82
N ALA A 42 -11.04 16.36 -23.05
CA ALA A 42 -9.95 16.32 -24.04
C ALA A 42 -9.46 17.72 -24.44
N THR A 43 -10.29 18.76 -24.26
CA THR A 43 -9.90 20.15 -24.54
C THR A 43 -9.14 20.83 -23.40
N LEU A 44 -9.10 20.21 -22.22
CA LEU A 44 -8.50 20.76 -21.01
C LEU A 44 -7.22 20.00 -20.67
N ARG A 45 -6.14 20.72 -20.38
CA ARG A 45 -4.91 20.11 -19.86
C ARG A 45 -4.95 20.07 -18.34
N LEU A 46 -4.21 19.13 -17.74
CA LEU A 46 -4.14 19.02 -16.28
C LEU A 46 -3.82 20.36 -15.59
N ASN A 47 -2.81 21.08 -16.08
CA ASN A 47 -2.39 22.38 -15.53
C ASN A 47 -3.41 23.50 -15.73
N ASP A 48 -4.36 23.35 -16.66
CA ASP A 48 -5.39 24.38 -16.91
C ASP A 48 -6.49 24.34 -15.85
N VAL A 49 -6.68 23.19 -15.18
CA VAL A 49 -7.81 22.95 -14.27
C VAL A 49 -7.37 22.85 -12.82
N VAL A 50 -6.17 22.32 -12.56
CA VAL A 50 -5.62 22.15 -11.21
C VAL A 50 -4.11 22.43 -11.20
N SER A 51 -3.61 22.97 -10.09
CA SER A 51 -2.17 23.15 -9.88
C SER A 51 -1.60 22.04 -8.98
N SER A 52 -0.30 21.79 -9.09
CA SER A 52 0.41 20.87 -8.21
C SER A 52 0.24 21.26 -6.74
N ASP A 53 0.27 22.56 -6.42
CA ASP A 53 0.11 23.06 -5.05
C ASP A 53 -1.29 22.78 -4.47
N MET A 54 -2.35 22.84 -5.30
CA MET A 54 -3.69 22.43 -4.87
C MET A 54 -3.70 20.94 -4.48
N ILE A 55 -3.08 20.10 -5.30
CA ILE A 55 -3.02 18.65 -5.05
C ILE A 55 -2.13 18.34 -3.84
N LYS A 56 -1.00 19.03 -3.66
CA LYS A 56 -0.14 18.89 -2.48
C LYS A 56 -0.88 19.25 -1.20
N GLN A 57 -1.64 20.35 -1.19
CA GLN A 57 -2.42 20.75 -0.02
C GLN A 57 -3.43 19.66 0.39
N VAL A 58 -4.15 19.09 -0.58
CA VAL A 58 -5.09 17.99 -0.33
C VAL A 58 -4.33 16.74 0.13
N ALA A 59 -3.28 16.35 -0.59
CA ALA A 59 -2.49 15.16 -0.29
C ALA A 59 -1.87 15.23 1.11
N ARG A 60 -1.24 16.36 1.48
CA ARG A 60 -0.70 16.58 2.83
C ARG A 60 -1.78 16.51 3.90
N ARG A 61 -2.93 17.14 3.67
CA ARG A 61 -4.04 17.11 4.63
C ARG A 61 -4.45 15.66 4.93
N TYR A 62 -4.73 14.86 3.90
CA TYR A 62 -5.19 13.48 4.12
C TYR A 62 -4.06 12.53 4.55
N ALA A 63 -2.88 12.64 3.94
CA ALA A 63 -1.77 11.72 4.15
C ALA A 63 -0.90 12.05 5.37
N CYS A 64 -0.92 13.28 5.90
CA CYS A 64 -0.11 13.68 7.06
C CYS A 64 -0.98 14.15 8.25
N GLU A 65 -2.06 14.91 8.02
CA GLU A 65 -2.79 15.62 9.09
C GLU A 65 -4.05 14.90 9.60
N VAL A 66 -4.84 14.27 8.72
CA VAL A 66 -6.09 13.62 9.11
C VAL A 66 -5.86 12.54 10.16
N GLU A 67 -6.51 12.70 11.31
CA GLU A 67 -6.61 11.68 12.34
C GLU A 67 -7.63 10.64 11.89
N LEU A 68 -7.18 9.41 11.68
CA LEU A 68 -8.09 8.31 11.38
C LEU A 68 -8.87 7.97 12.64
N SER A 69 -10.18 7.82 12.48
CA SER A 69 -11.05 7.46 13.59
C SER A 69 -10.72 6.05 14.11
N MET A 70 -11.10 5.79 15.37
CA MET A 70 -10.95 4.48 15.99
C MET A 70 -11.67 3.34 15.24
N ALA A 71 -12.56 3.66 14.29
CA ALA A 71 -13.23 2.67 13.45
C ALA A 71 -12.28 2.01 12.43
N VAL A 72 -11.20 2.69 12.01
CA VAL A 72 -10.29 2.14 10.98
C VAL A 72 -9.54 0.90 11.50
N PRO A 73 -8.92 0.92 12.70
CA PRO A 73 -8.35 -0.29 13.28
C PRO A 73 -9.36 -1.42 13.49
N GLU A 74 -10.60 -1.10 13.88
CA GLU A 74 -11.65 -2.11 14.07
C GLU A 74 -12.01 -2.81 12.75
N ILE A 75 -12.19 -2.04 11.67
CA ILE A 75 -12.44 -2.58 10.33
C ILE A 75 -11.24 -3.42 9.87
N ALA A 76 -10.01 -2.94 10.05
CA ALA A 76 -8.81 -3.66 9.69
C ALA A 76 -8.69 -5.00 10.45
N ALA A 77 -9.00 -5.01 11.74
CA ALA A 77 -9.03 -6.24 12.55
C ALA A 77 -10.12 -7.21 12.05
N ALA A 78 -11.32 -6.72 11.75
CA ALA A 78 -12.40 -7.54 11.23
C ALA A 78 -12.03 -8.19 9.87
N VAL A 79 -11.45 -7.40 8.96
CA VAL A 79 -10.97 -7.89 7.66
C VAL A 79 -9.79 -8.84 7.84
N GLY A 80 -8.84 -8.52 8.73
CA GLY A 80 -7.69 -9.36 9.05
C GLY A 80 -8.10 -10.75 9.53
N ARG A 81 -9.07 -10.85 10.44
CA ARG A 81 -9.64 -12.14 10.89
C ARG A 81 -10.32 -12.90 9.75
N ALA A 82 -11.11 -12.21 8.92
CA ALA A 82 -11.82 -12.81 7.80
C ALA A 82 -10.83 -13.37 6.75
N LEU A 83 -9.75 -12.63 6.46
CA LEU A 83 -8.69 -13.05 5.56
C LEU A 83 -7.89 -14.22 6.15
N HIS A 84 -7.45 -14.12 7.40
CA HIS A 84 -6.66 -15.17 8.07
C HIS A 84 -7.35 -16.54 8.03
N THR A 85 -8.67 -16.54 8.22
CA THR A 85 -9.49 -17.77 8.22
C THR A 85 -9.96 -18.20 6.83
N HIS A 86 -9.63 -17.44 5.77
CA HIS A 86 -10.17 -17.67 4.44
C HIS A 86 -9.65 -18.98 3.83
N PRO A 87 -10.51 -19.87 3.30
CA PRO A 87 -10.12 -21.20 2.83
C PRO A 87 -9.19 -21.18 1.61
N VAL A 88 -9.05 -20.04 0.93
CA VAL A 88 -8.11 -19.86 -0.19
C VAL A 88 -6.67 -20.21 0.22
N HIS A 89 -6.29 -19.98 1.49
CA HIS A 89 -4.93 -20.20 1.95
C HIS A 89 -4.47 -21.67 1.84
N LYS A 90 -5.42 -22.60 1.92
CA LYS A 90 -5.17 -24.04 1.80
C LYS A 90 -4.86 -24.50 0.38
N ARG A 91 -5.31 -23.74 -0.63
CA ARG A 91 -5.15 -24.06 -2.05
C ARG A 91 -4.16 -23.13 -2.78
N THR A 92 -3.84 -21.98 -2.20
CA THR A 92 -2.87 -21.04 -2.76
C THR A 92 -1.46 -21.40 -2.31
N THR A 93 -0.61 -21.77 -3.26
CA THR A 93 0.83 -21.96 -3.06
C THR A 93 1.58 -20.63 -3.21
N LEU A 94 2.82 -20.56 -2.73
CA LEU A 94 3.66 -19.39 -2.95
C LEU A 94 3.90 -19.13 -4.45
N ALA A 95 4.04 -20.18 -5.27
CA ALA A 95 4.16 -20.06 -6.72
C ALA A 95 2.94 -19.40 -7.40
N ASN A 96 1.74 -19.56 -6.82
CA ASN A 96 0.53 -18.90 -7.33
C ASN A 96 0.53 -17.39 -7.03
N LEU A 97 1.16 -16.97 -5.92
CA LEU A 97 1.29 -15.56 -5.54
C LEU A 97 2.46 -14.87 -6.24
N MET A 98 3.58 -15.57 -6.33
CA MET A 98 4.80 -15.08 -6.93
C MET A 98 5.31 -16.15 -7.91
N PRO A 99 4.91 -16.08 -9.18
CA PRO A 99 5.40 -16.99 -10.21
C PRO A 99 6.93 -17.00 -10.30
N ASP A 100 7.52 -18.17 -10.62
CA ASP A 100 8.97 -18.36 -10.66
C ASP A 100 9.70 -17.31 -11.48
N ARG A 101 9.13 -16.91 -12.63
CA ARG A 101 9.68 -15.86 -13.48
C ARG A 101 9.82 -14.53 -12.74
N HIS A 102 8.82 -14.14 -11.96
CA HIS A 102 8.86 -12.88 -11.22
C HIS A 102 9.83 -12.95 -10.05
N PHE A 103 9.88 -14.09 -9.34
CA PHE A 103 10.88 -14.30 -8.30
C PHE A 103 12.31 -14.22 -8.85
N GLN A 104 12.56 -14.85 -10.01
CA GLN A 104 13.85 -14.77 -10.71
C GLN A 104 14.19 -13.33 -11.10
N GLN A 105 13.26 -12.59 -11.70
CA GLN A 105 13.49 -11.20 -12.09
C GLN A 105 13.80 -10.29 -10.89
N ILE A 106 13.08 -10.44 -9.78
CA ILE A 106 13.35 -9.69 -8.55
C ILE A 106 14.72 -10.07 -7.98
N THR A 107 15.04 -11.37 -7.96
CA THR A 107 16.33 -11.88 -7.48
C THR A 107 17.47 -11.35 -8.34
N GLU A 108 17.35 -11.40 -9.66
CA GLU A 108 18.33 -10.86 -10.60
C GLU A 108 18.51 -9.36 -10.37
N LYS A 109 17.40 -8.61 -10.25
CA LYS A 109 17.48 -7.18 -10.01
C LYS A 109 18.14 -6.83 -8.67
N ALA A 110 17.84 -7.60 -7.62
CA ALA A 110 18.49 -7.44 -6.32
C ALA A 110 19.99 -7.77 -6.39
N LEU A 111 20.38 -8.79 -7.15
CA LEU A 111 21.77 -9.19 -7.33
C LEU A 111 22.58 -8.22 -8.22
N GLU A 112 21.91 -7.45 -9.08
CA GLU A 112 22.53 -6.35 -9.84
C GLU A 112 22.98 -5.18 -8.95
N LEU A 113 22.35 -4.98 -7.78
CA LEU A 113 22.65 -3.87 -6.86
C LEU A 113 23.94 -4.15 -6.05
N ARG A 114 25.07 -4.22 -6.75
CA ARG A 114 26.38 -4.61 -6.19
C ARG A 114 26.79 -3.74 -5.02
N GLU A 115 26.62 -2.42 -5.14
CA GLU A 115 27.01 -1.44 -4.14
C GLU A 115 26.17 -1.58 -2.86
N VAL A 116 24.86 -1.80 -3.01
CA VAL A 116 23.95 -2.02 -1.88
C VAL A 116 24.32 -3.31 -1.15
N ARG A 117 24.59 -4.38 -1.91
CA ARG A 117 25.00 -5.67 -1.35
C ARG A 117 26.33 -5.59 -0.61
N SER A 118 27.33 -4.92 -1.20
CA SER A 118 28.62 -4.71 -0.54
C SER A 118 28.45 -3.92 0.76
N ALA A 119 27.72 -2.80 0.72
CA ALA A 119 27.48 -1.98 1.90
C ALA A 119 26.76 -2.74 3.01
N PHE A 120 25.77 -3.57 2.66
CA PHE A 120 25.05 -4.39 3.63
C PHE A 120 25.95 -5.48 4.24
N LEU A 121 26.77 -6.16 3.44
CA LEU A 121 27.71 -7.17 3.94
C LEU A 121 28.78 -6.56 4.82
N ASP A 122 29.33 -5.41 4.42
CA ASP A 122 30.31 -4.69 5.23
C ASP A 122 29.69 -4.29 6.59
N GLU A 123 28.46 -3.79 6.61
CA GLU A 123 27.76 -3.45 7.86
C GLU A 123 27.48 -4.70 8.71
N LEU A 124 27.02 -5.80 8.11
CA LEU A 124 26.79 -7.07 8.83
C LEU A 124 28.06 -7.66 9.42
N LEU A 125 29.16 -7.67 8.67
CA LEU A 125 30.44 -8.26 9.09
C LEU A 125 31.12 -7.42 10.17
N ASN A 126 30.90 -6.10 10.15
CA ASN A 126 31.40 -5.19 11.17
C ASN A 126 30.44 -5.08 12.38
N ASN A 127 29.26 -5.70 12.34
CA ASN A 127 28.31 -5.68 13.45
C ASN A 127 28.79 -6.58 14.61
N PRO A 128 29.12 -6.02 15.79
CA PRO A 128 29.63 -6.79 16.92
C PRO A 128 28.62 -7.82 17.46
N SER A 129 27.32 -7.58 17.30
CA SER A 129 26.28 -8.54 17.70
C SER A 129 26.27 -9.78 16.79
N TYR A 130 26.61 -9.63 15.51
CA TYR A 130 26.72 -10.77 14.60
C TYR A 130 27.91 -11.68 14.98
N ALA A 131 29.07 -11.08 15.28
CA ALA A 131 30.22 -11.80 15.78
C ALA A 131 29.93 -12.52 17.10
N ALA A 132 29.20 -11.88 18.02
CA ALA A 132 28.77 -12.48 19.28
C ALA A 132 27.84 -13.69 19.06
N LEU A 133 26.85 -13.58 18.17
CA LEU A 133 25.93 -14.68 17.86
C LEU A 133 26.66 -15.90 17.29
N LEU A 134 27.62 -15.70 16.39
CA LEU A 134 28.44 -16.79 15.85
C LEU A 134 29.34 -17.40 16.94
N ALA A 135 29.91 -16.58 17.82
CA ALA A 135 30.71 -17.05 18.95
C ALA A 135 29.87 -17.88 19.93
N ASP A 136 28.64 -17.47 20.22
CA ASP A 136 27.71 -18.21 21.07
C ASP A 136 27.29 -19.54 20.42
N GLY A 137 27.00 -19.54 19.12
CA GLY A 137 26.69 -20.76 18.37
C GLY A 137 27.85 -21.76 18.38
N LEU A 138 29.09 -21.29 18.17
CA LEU A 138 30.28 -22.13 18.27
C LEU A 138 30.54 -22.63 19.68
N MET A 139 30.31 -21.79 20.71
CA MET A 139 30.40 -22.21 22.11
C MET A 139 29.37 -23.31 22.43
N GLN A 140 28.14 -23.18 21.91
CA GLN A 140 27.11 -24.20 22.11
C GLN A 140 27.44 -25.50 21.38
N ALA A 141 27.92 -25.42 20.12
CA ALA A 141 28.37 -26.57 19.36
C ALA A 141 29.55 -27.28 20.07
N LEU A 142 30.50 -26.51 20.60
CA LEU A 142 31.61 -27.02 21.39
C LEU A 142 31.11 -27.75 22.65
N LYS A 143 30.19 -27.13 23.41
CA LYS A 143 29.58 -27.76 24.61
C LYS A 143 28.88 -29.07 24.27
N GLN A 144 28.12 -29.11 23.17
CA GLN A 144 27.46 -30.33 22.70
C GLN A 144 28.45 -31.41 22.29
N HIS A 145 29.52 -31.04 21.58
CA HIS A 145 30.55 -31.96 21.11
C HIS A 145 31.33 -32.60 22.28
N VAL A 146 31.56 -31.84 23.34
CA VAL A 146 32.21 -32.29 24.58
C VAL A 146 31.28 -33.15 25.42
N ALA A 147 30.01 -32.74 25.56
CA ALA A 147 28.99 -33.53 26.25
C ALA A 147 28.74 -34.89 25.57
N GLY A 148 28.98 -34.99 24.25
CA GLY A 148 28.95 -36.23 23.48
C GLY A 148 30.11 -37.21 23.74
N GLY A 149 30.99 -36.93 24.69
CA GLY A 149 32.07 -37.83 25.13
C GLY A 149 33.44 -37.54 24.52
N THR A 150 33.60 -36.42 23.80
CA THR A 150 34.89 -36.01 23.22
C THR A 150 35.71 -35.22 24.23
N ASP A 151 36.99 -35.57 24.38
CA ASP A 151 37.91 -34.81 25.24
C ASP A 151 38.15 -33.41 24.65
N ILE A 152 37.91 -32.36 25.43
CA ILE A 152 38.19 -30.95 25.06
C ILE A 152 39.65 -30.80 24.59
N ALA A 153 40.58 -31.61 25.13
CA ALA A 153 42.00 -31.57 24.77
C ALA A 153 42.32 -32.12 23.37
N SER A 154 41.36 -32.76 22.71
CA SER A 154 41.49 -33.22 21.32
C SER A 154 41.30 -32.08 20.30
N ILE A 155 40.73 -30.95 20.71
CA ILE A 155 40.44 -29.83 19.82
C ILE A 155 41.71 -29.00 19.60
N PRO A 156 42.16 -28.81 18.34
CA PRO A 156 43.34 -28.02 18.01
C PRO A 156 43.27 -26.60 18.61
N GLY A 157 44.34 -26.12 19.22
CA GLY A 157 44.40 -24.80 19.87
C GLY A 157 43.93 -24.80 21.33
N LEU A 158 42.81 -25.45 21.66
CA LEU A 158 42.29 -25.50 23.04
C LEU A 158 43.21 -26.25 24.01
N ARG A 159 43.93 -27.27 23.54
CA ARG A 159 44.94 -27.99 24.36
C ARG A 159 46.05 -27.07 24.87
N ARG A 160 46.50 -26.12 24.03
CA ARG A 160 47.55 -25.14 24.40
C ARG A 160 47.00 -24.11 25.39
N LEU A 161 45.76 -23.65 25.18
CA LEU A 161 45.06 -22.74 26.08
C LEU A 161 44.85 -23.35 27.46
N MET A 162 44.43 -24.62 27.53
CA MET A 162 44.31 -25.35 28.79
C MET A 162 45.65 -25.50 29.51
N SER A 163 46.72 -25.89 28.81
CA SER A 163 48.04 -26.01 29.43
C SER A 163 48.56 -24.68 29.97
N PHE A 164 48.24 -23.57 29.29
CA PHE A 164 48.62 -22.23 29.69
C PHE A 164 47.80 -21.71 30.87
N SER A 165 46.49 -21.94 30.89
CA SER A 165 45.62 -21.58 32.01
C SER A 165 45.98 -22.36 33.28
N LEU A 166 46.31 -23.65 33.14
CA LEU A 166 46.78 -24.51 34.23
C LEU A 166 48.14 -24.09 34.78
N GLN A 167 49.07 -23.61 33.93
CA GLN A 167 50.38 -23.12 34.38
C GLN A 167 50.29 -21.77 35.10
N ARG A 168 49.31 -20.93 34.76
CA ARG A 168 49.09 -19.61 35.38
C ARG A 168 48.28 -19.71 36.67
N ALA A 169 47.35 -20.65 36.76
CA ALA A 169 46.60 -20.99 37.97
C ALA A 169 47.40 -21.99 38.81
N GLY A 170 48.42 -21.52 39.54
CA GLY A 170 49.37 -22.37 40.28
C GLY A 170 48.81 -23.29 41.39
N LYS A 171 47.49 -23.56 41.47
CA LYS A 171 46.81 -24.52 42.37
C LYS A 171 45.46 -25.01 41.79
N PRO A 172 44.98 -26.22 42.12
CA PRO A 172 43.64 -26.66 41.77
C PRO A 172 42.59 -25.90 42.59
N VAL A 173 41.85 -25.00 41.93
CA VAL A 173 40.75 -24.22 42.53
C VAL A 173 39.42 -24.70 41.92
N PRO A 174 38.31 -24.82 42.69
CA PRO A 174 37.00 -25.21 42.14
C PRO A 174 36.42 -24.26 41.08
N SER A 175 37.01 -23.08 40.87
CA SER A 175 36.66 -22.11 39.81
C SER A 175 37.37 -22.35 38.47
N LEU A 176 38.18 -23.40 38.35
CA LEU A 176 38.99 -23.66 37.14
C LEU A 176 38.13 -23.97 35.91
N SER A 177 36.96 -24.59 36.11
CA SER A 177 35.97 -24.83 35.05
C SER A 177 35.35 -23.53 34.52
N VAL A 178 35.01 -22.60 35.40
CA VAL A 178 34.43 -21.29 35.05
C VAL A 178 35.46 -20.42 34.33
N LEU A 179 36.69 -20.37 34.84
CA LEU A 179 37.78 -19.60 34.24
C LEU A 179 38.19 -20.16 32.86
N LEU A 180 38.13 -21.48 32.70
CA LEU A 180 38.35 -22.14 31.42
C LEU A 180 37.22 -21.82 30.43
N GLU A 181 35.97 -21.82 30.88
CA GLU A 181 34.82 -21.45 30.03
C GLU A 181 34.91 -19.99 29.55
N GLU A 182 35.28 -19.05 30.42
CA GLU A 182 35.51 -17.64 30.05
C GLU A 182 36.66 -17.51 29.04
N THR A 183 37.79 -18.20 29.27
CA THR A 183 38.94 -18.15 28.36
C THR A 183 38.60 -18.73 26.98
N ILE A 184 37.80 -19.80 26.93
CA ILE A 184 37.33 -20.40 25.67
C ILE A 184 36.37 -19.44 24.96
N ARG A 185 35.48 -18.76 25.71
CA ARG A 185 34.56 -17.76 25.16
C ARG A 185 35.30 -16.61 24.52
N ASP A 186 36.29 -16.05 25.21
CA ASP A 186 37.11 -14.96 24.71
C ASP A 186 37.91 -15.37 23.48
N PHE A 187 38.49 -16.58 23.49
CA PHE A 187 39.21 -17.13 22.35
C PHE A 187 38.30 -17.34 21.13
N ILE A 188 37.11 -17.90 21.31
CA ILE A 188 36.13 -18.08 20.23
C ILE A 188 35.69 -16.71 19.71
N GLY A 189 35.37 -15.75 20.57
CA GLY A 189 34.95 -14.40 20.16
C GLY A 189 36.03 -13.66 19.36
N GLN A 190 37.29 -13.71 19.80
CA GLN A 190 38.42 -13.13 19.07
C GLN A 190 38.68 -13.85 17.74
N SER A 191 38.57 -15.18 17.72
CA SER A 191 38.76 -15.97 16.51
C SER A 191 37.66 -15.69 15.49
N VAL A 192 36.39 -15.63 15.92
CA VAL A 192 35.24 -15.32 15.06
C VAL A 192 35.36 -13.93 14.47
N SER A 193 35.65 -12.92 15.28
CA SER A 193 35.80 -11.53 14.78
C SER A 193 36.97 -11.38 13.80
N THR A 194 38.09 -12.05 14.08
CA THR A 194 39.25 -12.06 13.16
C THR A 194 38.92 -12.79 11.86
N LEU A 195 38.30 -13.97 11.94
CA LEU A 195 37.89 -14.75 10.77
C LEU A 195 36.84 -14.01 9.94
N LEU A 196 35.87 -13.32 10.55
CA LEU A 196 34.89 -12.51 9.83
C LEU A 196 35.57 -11.38 9.04
N ARG A 197 36.54 -10.70 9.65
CA ARG A 197 37.30 -9.64 9.00
C ARG A 197 38.18 -10.14 7.86
N GLU A 198 38.82 -11.30 8.03
CA GLU A 198 39.67 -11.91 7.00
C GLU A 198 38.86 -12.58 5.88
N SER A 199 37.67 -13.11 6.19
CA SER A 199 36.78 -13.74 5.23
C SER A 199 35.87 -12.75 4.50
N ALA A 200 35.80 -11.49 4.93
CA ALA A 200 35.05 -10.43 4.26
C ALA A 200 35.23 -10.41 2.73
N PRO A 201 36.46 -10.36 2.16
CA PRO A 201 36.63 -10.37 0.70
C PRO A 201 36.14 -11.67 0.03
N LEU A 202 36.16 -12.80 0.72
CA LEU A 202 35.63 -14.07 0.21
C LEU A 202 34.11 -14.11 0.26
N LEU A 203 33.51 -13.61 1.34
CA LEU A 203 32.06 -13.50 1.49
C LEU A 203 31.48 -12.49 0.50
N THR A 204 32.15 -11.37 0.26
CA THR A 204 31.80 -10.42 -0.79
C THR A 204 31.86 -11.07 -2.17
N LYS A 205 32.93 -11.85 -2.46
CA LYS A 205 33.05 -12.58 -3.72
C LYS A 205 31.97 -13.66 -3.91
N LEU A 206 31.60 -14.37 -2.84
CA LEU A 206 30.50 -15.34 -2.86
C LEU A 206 29.15 -14.66 -3.05
N ALA A 207 28.94 -13.50 -2.42
CA ALA A 207 27.73 -12.72 -2.59
C ALA A 207 27.61 -12.09 -3.99
N GLU A 208 28.74 -11.85 -4.65
CA GLU A 208 28.82 -11.44 -6.06
C GLU A 208 28.71 -12.60 -7.05
N SER A 209 28.73 -13.84 -6.57
CA SER A 209 28.83 -15.02 -7.42
C SER A 209 27.48 -15.61 -7.82
N GLU A 210 27.51 -16.35 -8.93
CA GLU A 210 26.43 -17.21 -9.39
C GLU A 210 25.94 -18.19 -8.30
N VAL A 211 26.80 -18.55 -7.36
CA VAL A 211 26.47 -19.47 -6.26
C VAL A 211 25.40 -18.88 -5.33
N LEU A 212 25.43 -17.58 -5.05
CA LEU A 212 24.39 -16.94 -4.24
C LEU A 212 23.05 -16.97 -4.98
N ARG A 213 23.07 -16.73 -6.30
CA ARG A 213 21.89 -16.83 -7.16
C ARG A 213 21.30 -18.23 -7.11
N GLU A 214 22.10 -19.26 -7.38
CA GLU A 214 21.67 -20.66 -7.33
C GLU A 214 21.11 -21.02 -5.96
N THR A 215 21.76 -20.60 -4.88
CA THR A 215 21.28 -20.85 -3.50
C THR A 215 19.91 -20.23 -3.25
N ILE A 216 19.70 -18.97 -3.64
CA ILE A 216 18.40 -18.29 -3.48
C ILE A 216 17.31 -19.00 -4.30
N LEU A 217 17.63 -19.40 -5.54
CA LEU A 217 16.71 -20.10 -6.40
C LEU A 217 16.38 -21.51 -5.88
N ASP A 218 17.35 -22.22 -5.31
CA ASP A 218 17.14 -23.54 -4.70
C ASP A 218 16.25 -23.44 -3.46
N VAL A 219 16.47 -22.43 -2.61
CA VAL A 219 15.57 -22.14 -1.48
C VAL A 219 14.16 -21.85 -1.99
N TRP A 220 14.02 -21.09 -3.06
CA TRP A 220 12.72 -20.85 -3.68
C TRP A 220 12.06 -22.12 -4.20
N GLN A 221 12.79 -23.02 -4.88
CA GLN A 221 12.24 -24.29 -5.36
C GLN A 221 11.69 -25.16 -4.22
N GLN A 222 12.28 -25.08 -3.02
CA GLN A 222 11.79 -25.80 -1.85
C GLN A 222 10.54 -25.16 -1.23
N LEU A 223 10.40 -23.84 -1.31
CA LEU A 223 9.31 -23.10 -0.70
C LEU A 223 8.10 -22.94 -1.62
N ARG A 224 8.29 -22.86 -2.94
CA ARG A 224 7.26 -22.47 -3.92
C ARG A 224 5.98 -23.31 -3.87
N ASN A 225 6.09 -24.59 -3.54
CA ASN A 225 4.96 -25.53 -3.47
C ASN A 225 4.27 -25.55 -2.11
N ARG A 226 4.82 -24.85 -1.11
CA ARG A 226 4.17 -24.72 0.20
C ARG A 226 2.96 -23.81 0.07
N THR A 227 1.88 -24.19 0.74
CA THR A 227 0.66 -23.40 0.79
C THR A 227 0.82 -22.25 1.77
N THR A 228 0.11 -21.15 1.51
CA THR A 228 0.09 -19.99 2.41
C THR A 228 -0.46 -20.35 3.80
N ASP A 229 -1.36 -21.35 3.90
CA ASP A 229 -1.84 -21.93 5.16
C ASP A 229 -0.71 -22.50 6.03
N SER A 230 0.35 -23.06 5.42
CA SER A 230 1.49 -23.58 6.19
C SER A 230 2.23 -22.49 6.96
N PHE A 231 2.24 -21.25 6.45
CA PHE A 231 2.87 -20.11 7.11
C PHE A 231 1.91 -19.43 8.08
N LEU A 232 0.64 -19.30 7.70
CA LEU A 232 -0.39 -18.72 8.55
C LEU A 232 -0.67 -19.55 9.81
N LYS A 233 -0.39 -20.86 9.84
CA LYS A 233 -0.48 -21.65 11.08
C LYS A 233 0.47 -21.20 12.17
N SER A 234 1.57 -20.53 11.82
CA SER A 234 2.54 -19.99 12.77
C SER A 234 2.15 -18.61 13.31
N VAL A 235 1.09 -18.01 12.77
CA VAL A 235 0.61 -16.67 13.13
C VAL A 235 -0.87 -16.80 13.48
N SER A 236 -1.26 -16.56 14.73
CA SER A 236 -2.67 -16.57 15.10
C SER A 236 -3.40 -15.34 14.53
N ALA A 237 -4.74 -15.40 14.48
CA ALA A 237 -5.53 -14.23 14.10
C ALA A 237 -5.31 -13.05 15.07
N LEU A 238 -5.03 -13.34 16.34
CA LEU A 238 -4.68 -12.33 17.34
C LEU A 238 -3.33 -11.68 17.00
N ASP A 239 -2.32 -12.46 16.60
CA ASP A 239 -1.03 -11.92 16.20
C ASP A 239 -1.17 -10.96 15.01
N VAL A 240 -2.06 -11.25 14.05
CA VAL A 240 -2.33 -10.35 12.91
C VAL A 240 -2.89 -9.00 13.37
N GLU A 241 -3.79 -9.02 14.35
CA GLU A 241 -4.35 -7.79 14.93
C GLU A 241 -3.30 -6.99 15.69
N GLU A 242 -2.48 -7.66 16.51
CA GLU A 242 -1.39 -7.03 17.25
C GLU A 242 -0.34 -6.43 16.31
N PHE A 243 0.03 -7.14 15.24
CA PHE A 243 0.91 -6.61 14.19
C PHE A 243 0.32 -5.38 13.51
N PHE A 244 -0.99 -5.38 13.23
CA PHE A 244 -1.65 -4.20 12.65
C PHE A 244 -1.57 -2.99 13.58
N VAL A 245 -1.77 -3.17 14.89
CA VAL A 245 -1.65 -2.08 15.86
C VAL A 245 -0.23 -1.51 15.87
N ILE A 246 0.80 -2.36 15.89
CA ILE A 246 2.20 -1.93 15.83
C ILE A 246 2.49 -1.18 14.52
N LEU A 247 2.06 -1.74 13.39
CA LEU A 247 2.27 -1.13 12.08
C LEU A 247 1.55 0.21 11.96
N TYR A 248 0.33 0.30 12.49
CA TYR A 248 -0.47 1.51 12.49
C TYR A 248 0.19 2.61 13.32
N ASP A 249 0.67 2.30 14.52
CA ASP A 249 1.37 3.26 15.38
C ASP A 249 2.68 3.76 14.75
N TYR A 250 3.46 2.84 14.16
CA TYR A 250 4.64 3.20 13.38
C TYR A 250 4.29 4.10 12.19
N TRP A 251 3.33 3.70 11.36
CA TRP A 251 2.89 4.49 10.20
C TRP A 251 2.38 5.86 10.63
N HIS A 252 1.61 5.92 11.73
CA HIS A 252 1.09 7.16 12.29
C HIS A 252 2.21 8.12 12.73
N SER A 253 3.29 7.58 13.29
CA SER A 253 4.49 8.34 13.62
C SER A 253 5.26 8.77 12.36
N LEU A 254 5.45 7.84 11.41
CA LEU A 254 6.16 8.08 10.16
C LEU A 254 5.52 9.20 9.33
N ARG A 255 4.19 9.21 9.18
CA ARG A 255 3.49 10.22 8.37
C ARG A 255 3.61 11.65 8.89
N LYS A 256 3.98 11.82 10.16
CA LYS A 256 4.24 13.13 10.79
C LYS A 256 5.67 13.63 10.57
N THR A 257 6.56 12.80 10.01
CA THR A 257 7.94 13.19 9.73
C THR A 257 8.02 14.07 8.48
N GLU A 258 9.01 14.97 8.45
CA GLU A 258 9.24 15.86 7.30
C GLU A 258 9.55 15.09 6.01
N ILE A 259 10.28 13.98 6.11
CA ILE A 259 10.65 13.15 4.94
C ILE A 259 9.41 12.60 4.23
N TYR A 260 8.37 12.21 4.98
CA TYR A 260 7.14 11.69 4.40
C TYR A 260 6.41 12.75 3.56
N GLY A 261 6.25 13.96 4.10
CA GLY A 261 5.67 15.09 3.37
C GLY A 261 6.51 15.50 2.16
N ALA A 262 7.84 15.50 2.29
CA ALA A 262 8.75 15.83 1.19
C ALA A 262 8.65 14.83 0.03
N PHE A 263 8.49 13.54 0.32
CA PHE A 263 8.29 12.51 -0.71
C PHE A 263 6.96 12.70 -1.46
N ILE A 264 5.89 13.04 -0.76
CA ILE A 264 4.59 13.34 -1.38
C ILE A 264 4.73 14.54 -2.31
N ASP A 265 5.29 15.65 -1.82
CA ASP A 265 5.44 16.86 -2.62
C ASP A 265 6.30 16.62 -3.87
N THR A 266 7.44 15.95 -3.70
CA THR A 266 8.35 15.62 -4.81
C THR A 266 7.70 14.71 -5.83
N GLY A 267 6.93 13.71 -5.38
CA GLY A 267 6.18 12.81 -6.25
C GLY A 267 5.11 13.55 -7.07
N ILE A 268 4.37 14.47 -6.43
CA ILE A 268 3.36 15.29 -7.10
C ILE A 268 4.03 16.23 -8.10
N ASP A 269 5.14 16.88 -7.74
CA ASP A 269 5.86 17.75 -8.67
C ASP A 269 6.39 16.97 -9.88
N ALA A 270 6.95 15.78 -9.67
CA ALA A 270 7.40 14.92 -10.76
C ALA A 270 6.24 14.49 -11.67
N PHE A 271 5.07 14.18 -11.10
CA PHE A 271 3.87 13.86 -11.85
C PHE A 271 3.39 15.03 -12.72
N PHE A 272 3.30 16.23 -12.14
CA PHE A 272 2.88 17.45 -12.86
C PHE A 272 3.92 17.89 -13.90
N ALA A 273 5.21 17.69 -13.64
CA ALA A 273 6.26 17.95 -14.62
C ALA A 273 6.13 17.04 -15.86
N LYS A 274 5.69 15.79 -15.65
CA LYS A 274 5.51 14.82 -16.73
C LYS A 274 4.18 14.99 -17.47
N TYR A 275 3.09 15.21 -16.74
CA TYR A 275 1.71 15.14 -17.26
C TYR A 275 0.95 16.45 -17.29
N GLY A 276 1.52 17.54 -16.76
CA GLY A 276 0.81 18.82 -16.62
C GLY A 276 0.28 19.40 -17.94
N ALA A 277 0.96 19.13 -19.06
CA ALA A 277 0.56 19.59 -20.38
C ALA A 277 -0.33 18.60 -21.15
N VAL A 278 -0.58 17.40 -20.60
CA VAL A 278 -1.39 16.35 -21.21
C VAL A 278 -2.88 16.66 -20.99
N SER A 279 -3.74 16.30 -21.96
CA SER A 279 -5.18 16.47 -21.82
C SER A 279 -5.73 15.57 -20.72
N LEU A 280 -6.87 15.92 -20.11
CA LEU A 280 -7.45 15.09 -19.06
C LEU A 280 -7.87 13.71 -19.58
N THR A 281 -8.35 13.62 -20.81
CA THR A 281 -8.74 12.34 -21.43
C THR A 281 -7.53 11.47 -21.72
N ASP A 282 -6.47 12.01 -22.31
CA ASP A 282 -5.25 11.26 -22.57
C ASP A 282 -4.61 10.78 -21.25
N LEU A 283 -4.66 11.61 -20.20
CA LEU A 283 -4.16 11.24 -18.88
C LEU A 283 -4.91 10.03 -18.30
N LEU A 284 -6.24 10.00 -18.45
CA LEU A 284 -7.06 8.86 -18.00
C LEU A 284 -6.68 7.58 -18.77
N GLU A 285 -6.51 7.68 -20.09
CA GLU A 285 -6.10 6.54 -20.92
C GLU A 285 -4.71 6.02 -20.56
N GLU A 286 -3.74 6.90 -20.32
CA GLU A 286 -2.39 6.51 -19.89
C GLU A 286 -2.38 5.84 -18.51
N LEU A 287 -3.33 6.19 -17.63
CA LEU A 287 -3.55 5.52 -16.35
C LEU A 287 -4.34 4.20 -16.48
N GLY A 288 -4.75 3.83 -17.71
CA GLY A 288 -5.53 2.64 -18.01
C GLY A 288 -7.03 2.77 -17.70
N ILE A 289 -7.51 3.98 -17.45
CA ILE A 289 -8.92 4.26 -17.17
C ILE A 289 -9.60 4.60 -18.49
N THR A 290 -10.10 3.59 -19.19
CA THR A 290 -10.77 3.77 -20.48
C THR A 290 -12.25 4.11 -20.33
N ARG A 291 -12.84 4.67 -21.38
CA ARG A 291 -14.28 4.91 -21.49
C ARG A 291 -15.10 3.64 -21.19
N GLU A 292 -14.69 2.50 -21.73
CA GLU A 292 -15.38 1.22 -21.55
C GLU A 292 -15.38 0.79 -20.09
N LEU A 293 -14.24 0.96 -19.40
CA LEU A 293 -14.13 0.66 -17.97
C LEU A 293 -15.01 1.59 -17.14
N MET A 294 -14.94 2.91 -17.39
CA MET A 294 -15.79 3.89 -16.70
C MET A 294 -17.27 3.58 -16.86
N LEU A 295 -17.70 3.24 -18.09
CA LEU A 295 -19.09 2.91 -18.37
C LEU A 295 -19.50 1.58 -17.72
N ALA A 296 -18.63 0.57 -17.77
CA ALA A 296 -18.89 -0.72 -17.15
C ALA A 296 -19.08 -0.57 -15.63
N ASP A 297 -18.20 0.17 -14.97
CA ASP A 297 -18.29 0.44 -13.53
C ASP A 297 -19.53 1.28 -13.21
N ALA A 298 -19.81 2.33 -14.00
CA ALA A 298 -21.03 3.12 -13.83
C ALA A 298 -22.29 2.24 -13.94
N MET A 299 -22.36 1.35 -14.94
CA MET A 299 -23.50 0.46 -15.15
C MET A 299 -23.56 -0.70 -14.15
N LEU A 300 -22.45 -1.06 -13.50
CA LEU A 300 -22.44 -2.05 -12.42
C LEU A 300 -23.18 -1.54 -11.18
N PHE A 301 -23.02 -0.25 -10.85
CA PHE A 301 -23.57 0.33 -9.62
C PHE A 301 -24.83 1.17 -9.83
N ALA A 302 -24.86 2.00 -10.87
CA ALA A 302 -25.90 3.04 -11.03
C ALA A 302 -27.33 2.48 -11.08
N PRO A 303 -27.66 1.42 -11.84
CA PRO A 303 -29.03 0.92 -11.90
C PRO A 303 -29.56 0.47 -10.53
N HIS A 304 -28.71 -0.21 -9.75
CA HIS A 304 -29.09 -0.68 -8.41
C HIS A 304 -29.25 0.49 -7.44
N VAL A 305 -28.27 1.41 -7.40
CA VAL A 305 -28.33 2.58 -6.50
C VAL A 305 -29.52 3.47 -6.83
N ILE A 306 -29.75 3.76 -8.11
CA ILE A 306 -30.90 4.56 -8.57
C ILE A 306 -32.22 3.87 -8.19
N GLY A 307 -32.33 2.55 -8.40
CA GLY A 307 -33.51 1.79 -8.02
C GLY A 307 -33.81 1.85 -6.51
N VAL A 308 -32.78 1.75 -5.66
CA VAL A 308 -32.94 1.92 -4.21
C VAL A 308 -33.37 3.35 -3.85
N LEU A 309 -32.79 4.37 -4.49
CA LEU A 309 -33.17 5.78 -4.25
C LEU A 309 -34.59 6.08 -4.69
N GLU A 310 -35.04 5.52 -5.82
CA GLU A 310 -36.42 5.63 -6.30
C GLU A 310 -37.39 4.96 -5.33
N GLN A 311 -37.12 3.72 -4.90
CA GLN A 311 -37.96 2.98 -3.95
C GLN A 311 -38.16 3.69 -2.61
N ASN A 312 -37.16 4.47 -2.16
CA ASN A 312 -37.20 5.22 -0.91
C ASN A 312 -37.66 6.69 -1.10
N ASN A 313 -38.17 7.04 -2.29
CA ASN A 313 -38.54 8.40 -2.70
C ASN A 313 -37.41 9.47 -2.54
N MET A 314 -36.16 9.03 -2.42
CA MET A 314 -35.02 9.93 -2.25
C MET A 314 -34.66 10.63 -3.56
N LEU A 315 -34.88 9.97 -4.70
CA LEU A 315 -34.58 10.54 -6.01
C LEU A 315 -35.44 11.79 -6.30
N GLU A 316 -36.74 11.74 -5.98
CA GLU A 316 -37.64 12.89 -6.12
C GLU A 316 -37.19 14.06 -5.23
N ILE A 317 -36.87 13.76 -3.96
CA ILE A 317 -36.44 14.77 -2.99
C ILE A 317 -35.17 15.50 -3.47
N LEU A 318 -34.16 14.74 -3.90
CA LEU A 318 -32.88 15.30 -4.36
C LEU A 318 -33.07 16.16 -5.63
N LEU A 319 -33.83 15.65 -6.61
CA LEU A 319 -34.09 16.37 -7.86
C LEU A 319 -34.92 17.64 -7.63
N ARG A 320 -35.95 17.58 -6.78
CA ARG A 320 -36.71 18.78 -6.39
C ARG A 320 -35.81 19.81 -5.72
N GLN A 321 -34.97 19.40 -4.77
CA GLN A 321 -34.04 20.33 -4.10
C GLN A 321 -33.08 21.00 -5.08
N GLN A 322 -32.57 20.26 -6.06
CA GLN A 322 -31.66 20.81 -7.07
C GLN A 322 -32.36 21.77 -8.04
N LEU A 323 -33.60 21.46 -8.43
CA LEU A 323 -34.32 22.19 -9.49
C LEU A 323 -35.20 23.33 -8.94
N ALA A 324 -35.63 23.26 -7.68
CA ALA A 324 -36.56 24.21 -7.08
C ALA A 324 -36.09 25.67 -7.21
N GLY A 325 -34.81 25.93 -6.97
CA GLY A 325 -34.25 27.29 -7.05
C GLY A 325 -34.51 28.00 -8.38
N PHE A 326 -34.51 27.27 -9.52
CA PHE A 326 -34.83 27.85 -10.82
C PHE A 326 -36.31 28.25 -10.91
N TYR A 327 -37.22 27.38 -10.49
CA TYR A 327 -38.66 27.62 -10.56
C TYR A 327 -39.16 28.63 -9.54
N GLU A 328 -38.58 28.65 -8.33
CA GLU A 328 -38.91 29.60 -7.27
C GLU A 328 -38.38 31.01 -7.57
N SER A 329 -37.35 31.15 -8.39
CA SER A 329 -36.79 32.46 -8.78
C SER A 329 -37.70 33.32 -9.68
N GLY A 330 -38.86 32.80 -10.08
CA GLY A 330 -39.77 33.46 -11.03
C GLY A 330 -39.19 33.55 -12.46
N CYS A 331 -38.08 32.86 -12.75
CA CYS A 331 -37.45 32.86 -14.06
C CYS A 331 -38.32 32.12 -15.09
N ALA A 332 -38.84 30.96 -14.72
CA ALA A 332 -39.69 30.14 -15.58
C ALA A 332 -40.95 30.90 -16.03
N GLU A 333 -41.65 31.55 -15.11
CA GLU A 333 -42.86 32.31 -15.41
C GLU A 333 -42.55 33.53 -16.29
N ARG A 334 -41.44 34.22 -16.06
CA ARG A 334 -41.03 35.35 -16.90
C ARG A 334 -40.73 34.93 -18.34
N VAL A 335 -40.02 33.81 -18.54
CA VAL A 335 -39.73 33.28 -19.88
C VAL A 335 -41.02 32.89 -20.59
N ILE A 336 -41.91 32.19 -19.90
CA ILE A 336 -43.20 31.78 -20.47
C ILE A 336 -44.07 32.99 -20.80
N ALA A 337 -44.19 33.96 -19.88
CA ALA A 337 -44.94 35.19 -20.09
C ALA A 337 -44.40 36.00 -21.28
N LYS A 338 -43.06 36.12 -21.40
CA LYS A 338 -42.40 36.79 -22.53
C LYS A 338 -42.71 36.08 -23.85
N HIS A 339 -42.63 34.76 -23.88
CA HIS A 339 -42.93 33.98 -25.09
C HIS A 339 -44.41 34.11 -25.49
N LEU A 340 -45.33 34.06 -24.53
CA LEU A 340 -46.76 34.25 -24.77
C LEU A 340 -47.11 35.68 -25.23
N ALA A 341 -46.47 36.70 -24.66
CA ALA A 341 -46.66 38.10 -25.08
C ALA A 341 -46.16 38.32 -26.53
N ASN A 342 -45.00 37.75 -26.87
CA ASN A 342 -44.45 37.79 -28.22
C ASN A 342 -45.35 37.03 -29.23
N ALA A 343 -45.89 35.87 -28.84
CA ALA A 343 -46.82 35.11 -29.68
C ALA A 343 -48.18 35.81 -29.86
N ALA A 344 -48.58 36.66 -28.91
CA ALA A 344 -49.82 37.44 -28.96
C ALA A 344 -49.67 38.81 -29.67
N GLY A 345 -48.46 39.19 -30.11
CA GLY A 345 -48.21 40.48 -30.79
C GLY A 345 -48.21 41.71 -29.86
N ILE A 346 -48.02 41.52 -28.55
CA ILE A 346 -47.96 42.60 -27.56
C ILE A 346 -46.50 43.04 -27.41
N PRO A 347 -46.16 44.35 -27.55
CA PRO A 347 -44.76 44.79 -27.45
C PRO A 347 -44.20 44.60 -26.03
N ASP A 348 -42.92 44.24 -25.96
CA ASP A 348 -42.15 43.95 -24.73
C ASP A 348 -42.46 44.98 -23.63
N LEU A 349 -42.99 44.52 -22.49
CA LEU A 349 -43.19 45.37 -21.31
C LEU A 349 -41.80 45.79 -20.77
N PRO A 350 -41.61 47.08 -20.42
CA PRO A 350 -40.30 47.59 -20.05
C PRO A 350 -39.79 46.87 -18.81
N GLU A 351 -38.56 46.37 -18.91
CA GLU A 351 -37.82 45.76 -17.80
C GLU A 351 -37.71 46.76 -16.64
N GLY A 352 -38.46 46.51 -15.57
CA GLY A 352 -38.19 47.13 -14.28
C GLY A 352 -36.83 46.67 -13.79
N LYS A 353 -35.83 47.55 -13.89
CA LYS A 353 -34.53 47.44 -13.21
C LYS A 353 -34.66 47.95 -11.76
N PRO A 354 -33.71 47.56 -10.88
CA PRO A 354 -33.91 46.80 -9.65
C PRO A 354 -34.63 47.52 -8.50
#